data_AF-A0A9Q7SFL7-F1
#
_entry.id   AF-A0A9Q7SFL7-F1
#
_cell.length_a   1.000
_cell.length_b   1.000
_cell.length_c   1.000
_cell.angle_alpha   90.00
_cell.angle_beta   90.00
_cell.angle_gamma   90.00
#
_symmetry.space_group_name_H-M   'P 1'
#
loop_
_entity.id
_entity.type
_entity.pdbx_description
1 polymer ?
#
loop_
_entity_poly.entity_id
_entity_poly.type
_entity_poly.pdbx_seq_one_letter_code
_entity_poly.pdbx_strand_id
1 'polypeptide(L)'
;MRLVNEAGLWTTGLAPAPVPLVAVLEVSGAVLSWPVDDPSRPPVVSFTDAMRADWMWRVFGEAGHVAVVEALRDAAPGKAIELPSVSVLPRPADSLRRLALGHWLRRWWPASLRDGVGSLDRAVLDAEVAVLTATAEDYFTDDTLDADVAGLLAPHAAALDSHRDPRVVLLAARCRDLADEIGLQWDTRDAGVARREDYALAAGDGDERGAPGTIAMGTATVAWSDVPPGIFDAAEHNLDWAVVSDGATVTVRLRAAICGPDSALGLPITLHCGIFRAIGVLNAEGAVTLPVLDTNGRPVGEMQAWNADWSVAEVSVGAGRAADSSESRDRVRRFARDRLAAPPADAFLAELLAAESDY
;
A
#
# COMPACT_ATOMS: atom_id res chain seq x y z
N MET A 1 26.22 -16.15 -6.34
CA MET A 1 24.88 -15.76 -6.83
C MET A 1 24.40 -16.73 -7.91
N ARG A 2 23.10 -16.98 -8.01
CA ARG A 2 22.50 -17.83 -9.05
C ARG A 2 21.52 -16.99 -9.86
N LEU A 3 21.60 -17.04 -11.19
CA LEU A 3 20.64 -16.41 -12.09
C LEU A 3 19.66 -17.46 -12.61
N VAL A 4 18.36 -17.18 -12.54
CA VAL A 4 17.30 -18.02 -13.09
C VAL A 4 16.42 -17.19 -14.02
N ASN A 5 15.89 -17.81 -15.08
CA ASN A 5 14.93 -17.16 -15.95
C ASN A 5 13.51 -17.55 -15.51
N GLU A 6 12.74 -16.58 -15.03
CA GLU A 6 11.34 -16.74 -14.64
C GLU A 6 10.47 -15.89 -15.56
N ALA A 7 9.55 -16.53 -16.29
CA ALA A 7 8.63 -15.88 -17.22
C ALA A 7 9.29 -14.90 -18.23
N GLY A 8 10.53 -15.20 -18.65
CA GLY A 8 11.30 -14.37 -19.58
C GLY A 8 12.22 -13.32 -18.93
N LEU A 9 12.18 -13.18 -17.61
CA LEU A 9 13.01 -12.23 -16.85
C LEU A 9 14.12 -12.96 -16.08
N TRP A 10 15.34 -12.41 -16.07
CA TRP A 10 16.45 -12.99 -15.29
C TRP A 10 16.46 -12.45 -13.87
N THR A 11 16.53 -13.34 -12.88
CA THR A 11 16.50 -12.97 -11.45
C THR A 11 17.65 -13.61 -10.65
N THR A 12 18.10 -12.95 -9.57
CA THR A 12 19.26 -13.39 -8.75
C THR A 12 18.93 -14.40 -7.63
N GLY A 13 17.69 -14.87 -7.51
CA GLY A 13 17.26 -15.65 -6.34
C GLY A 13 15.89 -16.30 -6.48
N LEU A 14 15.36 -16.76 -5.35
CA LEU A 14 13.98 -17.26 -5.25
C LEU A 14 12.98 -16.16 -5.59
N ALA A 15 11.76 -16.57 -5.95
CA ALA A 15 10.65 -15.64 -6.16
C ALA A 15 10.52 -14.63 -4.98
N PRO A 16 10.27 -13.34 -5.27
CA PRO A 16 10.02 -12.33 -4.24
C PRO A 16 8.90 -12.73 -3.28
N ALA A 17 8.89 -12.13 -2.08
CA ALA A 17 7.77 -12.28 -1.16
C ALA A 17 6.44 -11.83 -1.84
N PRO A 18 5.30 -12.43 -1.47
CA PRO A 18 4.01 -12.03 -2.02
C PRO A 18 3.61 -10.64 -1.51
N VAL A 19 2.74 -9.94 -2.23
CA VAL A 19 2.10 -8.72 -1.72
C VAL A 19 1.23 -9.06 -0.50
N PRO A 20 1.22 -8.25 0.57
CA PRO A 20 1.93 -6.98 0.77
C PRO A 20 3.28 -7.13 1.50
N LEU A 21 3.91 -8.30 1.52
CA LEU A 21 5.17 -8.55 2.25
C LEU A 21 6.45 -8.19 1.49
N VAL A 22 6.34 -7.47 0.37
CA VAL A 22 7.46 -7.13 -0.51
C VAL A 22 7.58 -5.62 -0.70
N ALA A 23 8.76 -5.08 -0.37
CA ALA A 23 9.19 -3.75 -0.79
C ALA A 23 9.88 -3.88 -2.15
N VAL A 24 9.52 -3.00 -3.08
CA VAL A 24 10.00 -3.02 -4.46
C VAL A 24 10.55 -1.64 -4.80
N LEU A 25 11.64 -1.61 -5.57
CA LEU A 25 12.20 -0.39 -6.13
C LEU A 25 12.60 -0.65 -7.59
N GLU A 26 12.06 0.13 -8.52
CA GLU A 26 12.54 0.17 -9.90
C GLU A 26 13.78 1.04 -10.00
N VAL A 27 14.87 0.47 -10.52
CA VAL A 27 16.12 1.18 -10.85
C VAL A 27 16.41 0.99 -12.33
N SER A 28 17.39 1.70 -12.89
CA SER A 28 17.67 1.58 -14.32
C SER A 28 18.01 0.13 -14.70
N GLY A 29 17.22 -0.46 -15.60
CA GLY A 29 17.44 -1.82 -16.10
C GLY A 29 17.11 -2.96 -15.13
N ALA A 30 16.55 -2.69 -13.94
CA ALA A 30 16.13 -3.75 -13.02
C ALA A 30 15.05 -3.33 -12.02
N VAL A 31 14.41 -4.34 -11.42
CA VAL A 31 13.56 -4.19 -10.24
C VAL A 31 14.22 -4.91 -9.07
N LEU A 32 14.38 -4.21 -7.95
CA LEU A 32 14.93 -4.74 -6.70
C LEU A 32 13.79 -5.03 -5.72
N SER A 33 13.76 -6.23 -5.17
CA SER A 33 12.70 -6.68 -4.26
C SER A 33 13.26 -7.22 -2.95
N TRP A 34 12.72 -6.74 -1.82
CA TRP A 34 13.06 -7.20 -0.47
C TRP A 34 11.81 -7.67 0.28
N PRO A 35 11.90 -8.73 1.09
CA PRO A 35 10.87 -9.01 2.10
C PRO A 35 10.91 -7.93 3.18
N VAL A 36 9.76 -7.35 3.50
CA VAL A 36 9.69 -6.23 4.46
C VAL A 36 9.99 -6.65 5.90
N ASP A 37 9.58 -7.86 6.27
CA ASP A 37 9.69 -8.40 7.62
C ASP A 37 10.95 -9.28 7.83
N ASP A 38 11.87 -9.30 6.86
CA ASP A 38 13.18 -9.95 6.97
C ASP A 38 14.28 -9.10 6.31
N PRO A 39 14.74 -8.01 6.99
CA PRO A 39 15.73 -7.10 6.43
C PRO A 39 17.13 -7.73 6.29
N SER A 40 17.35 -8.95 6.80
CA SER A 40 18.62 -9.65 6.68
C SER A 40 18.85 -10.26 5.29
N ARG A 41 17.78 -10.41 4.50
CA ARG A 41 17.86 -11.00 3.16
C ARG A 41 18.36 -9.99 2.13
N PRO A 42 19.28 -10.40 1.23
CA PRO A 42 19.66 -9.57 0.09
C PRO A 42 18.47 -9.39 -0.87
N PRO A 43 18.49 -8.34 -1.71
CA PRO A 43 17.47 -8.15 -2.73
C PRO A 43 17.44 -9.31 -3.72
N VAL A 44 16.24 -9.65 -4.16
CA VAL A 44 16.05 -10.30 -5.46
C VAL A 44 16.14 -9.21 -6.52
N VAL A 45 17.11 -9.33 -7.42
CA VAL A 45 17.28 -8.41 -8.55
C VAL A 45 16.69 -9.07 -9.78
N SER A 46 15.73 -8.39 -10.38
CA SER A 46 15.01 -8.82 -11.58
C SER A 46 15.39 -7.91 -12.75
N PHE A 47 16.20 -8.41 -13.67
CA PHE A 47 16.77 -7.60 -14.77
C PHE A 47 15.77 -7.41 -15.90
N THR A 48 15.34 -6.16 -16.12
CA THR A 48 14.53 -5.75 -17.27
C THR A 48 15.41 -5.43 -18.48
N ASP A 49 16.57 -4.80 -18.24
CA ASP A 49 17.64 -4.57 -19.22
C ASP A 49 18.97 -4.43 -18.48
N ALA A 50 19.72 -5.53 -18.38
CA ALA A 50 20.99 -5.56 -17.67
C ALA A 50 22.05 -4.61 -18.28
N MET A 51 21.93 -4.23 -19.56
CA MET A 51 22.86 -3.30 -20.20
C MET A 51 22.66 -1.86 -19.76
N ARG A 52 21.47 -1.52 -19.24
CA ARG A 52 21.17 -0.19 -18.67
C ARG A 52 21.50 -0.08 -17.19
N ALA A 53 21.80 -1.20 -16.53
CA ALA A 53 22.02 -1.26 -15.09
C ALA A 53 23.48 -0.89 -14.71
N ASP A 54 23.91 0.33 -15.08
CA ASP A 54 25.27 0.82 -14.78
C ASP A 54 25.55 0.89 -13.28
N TRP A 55 24.53 1.06 -12.44
CA TRP A 55 24.67 1.03 -10.99
C TRP A 55 25.14 -0.33 -10.43
N MET A 56 25.08 -1.43 -11.21
CA MET A 56 25.44 -2.77 -10.75
C MET A 56 26.86 -2.85 -10.17
N TRP A 57 27.82 -2.05 -10.65
CA TRP A 57 29.18 -2.08 -10.08
C TRP A 57 29.20 -1.61 -8.62
N ARG A 58 28.27 -0.73 -8.22
CA ARG A 58 28.11 -0.30 -6.82
C ARG A 58 27.54 -1.42 -5.95
N VAL A 59 26.69 -2.30 -6.51
CA VAL A 59 25.96 -3.33 -5.74
C VAL A 59 26.64 -4.70 -5.80
N PHE A 60 27.30 -5.05 -6.90
CA PHE A 60 27.97 -6.35 -7.09
C PHE A 60 29.51 -6.23 -7.17
N GLY A 61 30.05 -5.01 -7.14
CA GLY A 61 31.45 -4.74 -7.47
C GLY A 61 31.69 -4.73 -8.98
N GLU A 62 32.80 -4.13 -9.42
CA GLU A 62 33.18 -4.03 -10.84
C GLU A 62 33.24 -5.41 -11.53
N ALA A 63 33.92 -6.37 -10.91
CA ALA A 63 34.00 -7.73 -11.43
C ALA A 63 32.62 -8.42 -11.48
N GLY A 64 31.74 -8.12 -10.52
CA GLY A 64 30.38 -8.66 -10.49
C GLY A 64 29.51 -8.09 -11.60
N HIS A 65 29.59 -6.78 -11.86
CA HIS A 65 28.92 -6.14 -12.99
C HIS A 65 29.30 -6.81 -14.32
N VAL A 66 30.60 -6.95 -14.59
CA VAL A 66 31.08 -7.58 -15.83
C VAL A 66 30.58 -9.02 -15.93
N ALA A 67 30.69 -9.80 -14.85
CA ALA A 67 30.24 -11.18 -14.83
C ALA A 67 28.74 -11.34 -15.12
N VAL A 68 27.90 -10.44 -14.60
CA VAL A 68 26.44 -10.45 -14.85
C VAL A 68 26.14 -10.08 -16.30
N VAL A 69 26.75 -9.01 -16.82
CA VAL A 69 26.54 -8.57 -18.21
C VAL A 69 26.97 -9.64 -19.21
N GLU A 70 28.14 -10.24 -19.02
CA GLU A 70 28.64 -11.32 -19.87
C GLU A 70 27.75 -12.57 -19.78
N ALA A 71 27.30 -12.93 -18.57
CA ALA A 71 26.41 -14.06 -18.38
C ALA A 71 25.08 -13.89 -19.10
N LEU A 72 24.53 -12.67 -19.12
CA LEU A 72 23.20 -12.39 -19.69
C LEU A 72 23.19 -12.12 -21.20
N ARG A 73 24.35 -11.77 -21.81
CA ARG A 73 24.45 -11.40 -23.24
C ARG A 73 23.90 -12.45 -24.20
N ASP A 74 24.22 -13.73 -23.95
CA ASP A 74 23.85 -14.86 -24.83
C ASP A 74 23.04 -15.95 -24.07
N ALA A 75 22.42 -15.57 -22.95
CA ALA A 75 21.76 -16.52 -22.06
C ALA A 75 20.48 -17.09 -22.68
N ALA A 76 20.47 -18.41 -22.94
CA ALA A 76 19.25 -19.10 -23.36
C ALA A 76 18.28 -19.28 -22.18
N PRO A 77 16.96 -19.03 -22.36
CA PRO A 77 15.97 -19.26 -21.32
C PRO A 77 15.92 -20.73 -20.90
N GLY A 78 15.71 -20.99 -19.61
CA GLY A 78 15.54 -22.34 -19.05
C GLY A 78 16.79 -22.98 -18.43
N LYS A 79 17.96 -22.35 -18.49
CA LYS A 79 19.17 -22.80 -17.77
C LYS A 79 19.55 -21.81 -16.67
N ALA A 80 19.71 -22.30 -15.44
CA ALA A 80 20.26 -21.50 -14.36
C ALA A 80 21.76 -21.24 -14.59
N ILE A 81 22.22 -20.03 -14.28
CA ILE A 81 23.62 -19.62 -14.37
C ILE A 81 24.17 -19.44 -12.96
N GLU A 82 25.29 -20.10 -12.65
CA GLU A 82 25.96 -19.95 -11.36
C GLU A 82 27.10 -18.94 -11.47
N LEU A 83 27.07 -17.93 -10.61
CA LEU A 83 28.08 -16.87 -10.49
C LEU A 83 28.65 -16.88 -9.06
N PRO A 84 29.53 -17.84 -8.71
CA PRO A 84 29.96 -18.06 -7.33
C PRO A 84 30.72 -16.88 -6.72
N SER A 85 31.45 -16.12 -7.53
CA SER A 85 32.24 -14.96 -7.09
C SER A 85 31.44 -13.66 -6.96
N VAL A 86 30.14 -13.70 -7.27
CA VAL A 86 29.26 -12.51 -7.25
C VAL A 86 28.36 -12.55 -6.02
N SER A 87 28.38 -11.45 -5.27
CA SER A 87 27.58 -11.24 -4.05
C SER A 87 27.13 -9.79 -3.96
N VAL A 88 26.00 -9.54 -3.30
CA VAL A 88 25.49 -8.19 -3.03
C VAL A 88 26.33 -7.52 -1.95
N LEU A 89 26.80 -6.30 -2.23
CA LEU A 89 27.46 -5.42 -1.28
C LEU A 89 26.41 -4.80 -0.34
N PRO A 90 26.54 -4.96 1.00
CA PRO A 90 25.48 -4.56 1.93
C PRO A 90 25.16 -3.07 1.94
N ARG A 91 26.18 -2.20 2.02
CA ARG A 91 25.98 -0.76 2.28
C ARG A 91 25.16 -0.05 1.19
N PRO A 92 25.45 -0.22 -0.12
CA PRO A 92 24.62 0.36 -1.16
C PRO A 92 23.20 -0.23 -1.20
N ALA A 93 23.07 -1.52 -0.89
CA ALA A 93 21.78 -2.19 -0.84
C ALA A 93 20.91 -1.71 0.33
N ASP A 94 21.48 -1.32 1.47
CA ASP A 94 20.74 -0.80 2.62
C ASP A 94 20.04 0.54 2.32
N SER A 95 20.72 1.46 1.62
CA SER A 95 20.10 2.74 1.21
C SER A 95 18.94 2.53 0.24
N LEU A 96 19.11 1.66 -0.76
CA LEU A 96 18.05 1.31 -1.71
C LEU A 96 16.91 0.55 -1.02
N ARG A 97 17.22 -0.33 -0.06
CA ARG A 97 16.21 -1.01 0.76
C ARG A 97 15.38 0.00 1.56
N ARG A 98 16.03 1.00 2.17
CA ARG A 98 15.31 2.05 2.90
C ARG A 98 14.37 2.81 1.97
N LEU A 99 14.82 3.19 0.77
CA LEU A 99 13.96 3.83 -0.22
C LEU A 99 12.78 2.93 -0.63
N ALA A 100 13.03 1.66 -0.95
CA ALA A 100 11.99 0.68 -1.27
C ALA A 100 10.98 0.53 -0.13
N LEU A 101 11.45 0.50 1.13
CA LEU A 101 10.60 0.48 2.31
C LEU A 101 9.75 1.75 2.41
N GLY A 102 10.27 2.93 2.07
CA GLY A 102 9.50 4.17 2.00
C GLY A 102 8.33 4.08 1.02
N HIS A 103 8.57 3.58 -0.21
CA HIS A 103 7.49 3.32 -1.17
C HIS A 103 6.49 2.26 -0.66
N TRP A 104 6.98 1.25 0.07
CA TRP A 104 6.12 0.27 0.71
C TRP A 104 5.24 0.88 1.81
N LEU A 105 5.79 1.71 2.71
CA LEU A 105 5.05 2.41 3.76
C LEU A 105 3.94 3.27 3.15
N ARG A 106 4.24 3.95 2.04
CA ARG A 106 3.27 4.76 1.30
C ARG A 106 2.07 3.97 0.77
N ARG A 107 2.22 2.67 0.54
CA ARG A 107 1.22 1.84 -0.15
C ARG A 107 0.58 0.77 0.74
N TRP A 108 1.27 0.33 1.78
CA TRP A 108 0.88 -0.86 2.54
C TRP A 108 0.94 -0.68 4.05
N TRP A 109 1.23 0.53 4.55
CA TRP A 109 1.22 0.76 5.98
C TRP A 109 -0.16 0.44 6.57
N PRO A 110 -0.25 -0.48 7.54
CA PRO A 110 -1.52 -1.03 7.98
C PRO A 110 -2.12 -0.22 9.13
N ALA A 111 -2.42 1.06 8.90
CA ALA A 111 -3.05 1.91 9.91
C ALA A 111 -4.37 1.28 10.40
N SER A 112 -4.50 1.13 11.71
CA SER A 112 -5.66 0.51 12.33
C SER A 112 -5.84 1.02 13.75
N LEU A 113 -6.99 1.62 14.01
CA LEU A 113 -7.39 2.01 15.37
C LEU A 113 -7.67 0.78 16.22
N ARG A 114 -8.20 -0.29 15.61
CA ARG A 114 -8.56 -1.54 16.29
C ARG A 114 -7.33 -2.33 16.75
N ASP A 115 -6.31 -2.38 15.90
CA ASP A 115 -5.07 -3.12 16.18
C ASP A 115 -3.97 -2.25 16.81
N GLY A 116 -4.25 -0.97 17.06
CA GLY A 116 -3.30 -0.04 17.70
C GLY A 116 -2.09 0.27 16.81
N VAL A 117 -2.30 0.46 15.51
CA VAL A 117 -1.27 0.89 14.56
C VAL A 117 -1.58 2.31 14.12
N GLY A 118 -0.83 3.28 14.63
CA GLY A 118 -0.96 4.70 14.26
C GLY A 118 -0.78 4.95 12.77
N SER A 119 -1.47 5.96 12.24
CA SER A 119 -1.28 6.41 10.86
C SER A 119 0.06 7.15 10.72
N LEU A 120 0.68 7.03 9.54
CA LEU A 120 1.88 7.80 9.21
C LEU A 120 1.47 9.11 8.56
N ASP A 121 2.11 10.21 8.97
CA ASP A 121 1.94 11.49 8.30
C ASP A 121 2.45 11.40 6.85
N ARG A 122 1.51 11.57 5.91
CA ARG A 122 1.80 11.41 4.48
C ARG A 122 2.76 12.46 3.95
N ALA A 123 2.64 13.70 4.41
CA ALA A 123 3.47 14.79 3.95
C ALA A 123 4.92 14.59 4.41
N VAL A 124 5.11 14.17 5.66
CA VAL A 124 6.44 13.84 6.20
C VAL A 124 7.05 12.63 5.50
N LEU A 125 6.27 11.55 5.31
CA LEU A 125 6.75 10.34 4.65
C LEU A 125 7.16 10.61 3.19
N ASP A 126 6.33 11.30 2.41
CA ASP A 126 6.62 11.60 1.00
C ASP A 126 7.83 12.52 0.86
N ALA A 127 8.02 13.47 1.78
CA ALA A 127 9.20 14.33 1.84
C ALA A 127 10.50 13.54 2.13
N GLU A 128 10.47 12.58 3.06
CA GLU A 128 11.62 11.71 3.32
C GLU A 128 11.94 10.82 2.11
N VAL A 129 10.92 10.25 1.48
CA VAL A 129 11.09 9.44 0.26
C VAL A 129 11.69 10.29 -0.85
N ALA A 130 11.23 11.53 -1.05
CA ALA A 130 11.79 12.45 -2.05
C ALA A 130 13.28 12.71 -1.84
N VAL A 131 13.70 12.98 -0.60
CA VAL A 131 15.13 13.20 -0.26
C VAL A 131 15.95 11.92 -0.47
N LEU A 132 15.41 10.76 -0.13
CA LEU A 132 16.08 9.47 -0.39
C LEU A 132 16.20 9.18 -1.88
N THR A 133 15.16 9.47 -2.67
CA THR A 133 15.17 9.34 -4.13
C THR A 133 16.25 10.23 -4.75
N ALA A 134 16.31 11.51 -4.36
CA ALA A 134 17.35 12.43 -4.83
C ALA A 134 18.77 11.95 -4.47
N THR A 135 18.96 11.43 -3.26
CA THR A 135 20.25 10.85 -2.84
C THR A 135 20.64 9.60 -3.66
N ALA A 136 19.66 8.91 -4.22
CA ALA A 136 19.83 7.72 -5.04
C ALA A 136 19.74 8.00 -6.55
N GLU A 137 19.84 9.27 -7.00
CA GLU A 137 19.71 9.66 -8.41
C GLU A 137 20.57 8.82 -9.37
N ASP A 138 21.79 8.48 -8.94
CA ASP A 138 22.77 7.69 -9.67
C ASP A 138 22.33 6.23 -10.00
N TYR A 139 21.21 5.77 -9.44
CA TYR A 139 20.61 4.46 -9.69
C TYR A 139 19.46 4.51 -10.70
N PHE A 140 18.94 5.71 -10.95
CA PHE A 140 17.84 5.95 -11.85
C PHE A 140 18.36 6.49 -13.19
N THR A 141 17.66 6.16 -14.27
CA THR A 141 17.77 6.93 -15.52
C THR A 141 16.44 7.62 -15.73
N ASP A 142 16.42 8.77 -16.41
CA ASP A 142 15.18 9.42 -16.85
C ASP A 142 14.25 8.34 -17.42
N ASP A 143 13.03 8.24 -16.86
CA ASP A 143 11.95 7.27 -17.13
C ASP A 143 11.68 6.14 -16.09
N THR A 144 12.39 6.02 -14.95
CA THR A 144 12.00 5.05 -13.90
C THR A 144 10.82 5.54 -13.04
N LEU A 145 9.86 4.68 -12.73
CA LEU A 145 8.62 5.02 -11.99
C LEU A 145 8.89 5.61 -10.60
N ASP A 146 9.90 5.10 -9.89
CA ASP A 146 10.19 5.49 -8.51
C ASP A 146 11.10 6.73 -8.38
N ALA A 147 11.46 7.38 -9.50
CA ALA A 147 12.32 8.57 -9.52
C ALA A 147 11.57 9.92 -9.48
N ASP A 148 10.24 9.92 -9.42
CA ASP A 148 9.43 11.15 -9.49
C ASP A 148 9.44 11.96 -8.17
N VAL A 149 10.54 12.68 -7.94
CA VAL A 149 10.71 13.62 -6.82
C VAL A 149 9.67 14.74 -6.86
N ALA A 150 9.35 15.26 -8.05
CA ALA A 150 8.41 16.36 -8.18
C ALA A 150 6.99 15.95 -7.76
N GLY A 151 6.53 14.79 -8.20
CA GLY A 151 5.24 14.22 -7.80
C GLY A 151 5.15 13.89 -6.30
N LEU A 152 6.28 13.54 -5.67
CA LEU A 152 6.36 13.36 -4.22
C LEU A 152 6.21 14.67 -3.45
N LEU A 153 6.85 15.76 -3.90
CA LEU A 153 6.87 17.02 -3.15
C LEU A 153 5.65 17.91 -3.41
N ALA A 154 5.20 18.00 -4.66
CA ALA A 154 4.21 18.98 -5.11
C ALA A 154 2.95 19.10 -4.21
N PRO A 155 2.36 18.02 -3.66
CA PRO A 155 1.15 18.12 -2.86
C PRO A 155 1.35 18.68 -1.44
N HIS A 156 2.59 18.71 -0.92
CA HIS A 156 2.83 18.71 0.53
C HIS A 156 3.41 20.00 1.13
N ALA A 157 3.63 21.06 0.33
CA ALA A 157 4.25 22.30 0.81
C ALA A 157 3.55 22.87 2.05
N ALA A 158 2.23 23.09 1.96
CA ALA A 158 1.45 23.68 3.03
C ALA A 158 1.32 22.77 4.26
N ALA A 159 1.24 21.46 4.05
CA ALA A 159 1.18 20.48 5.14
C ALA A 159 2.47 20.52 5.97
N LEU A 160 3.63 20.46 5.31
CA LEU A 160 4.94 20.51 5.99
C LEU A 160 5.18 21.82 6.74
N ASP A 161 4.77 22.97 6.18
CA ASP A 161 4.91 24.28 6.84
C ASP A 161 4.01 24.44 8.08
N SER A 162 2.95 23.64 8.18
CA SER A 162 2.07 23.63 9.35
C SER A 162 2.73 22.98 10.58
N HIS A 163 3.72 22.10 10.39
CA HIS A 163 4.40 21.43 11.48
C HIS A 163 5.25 22.38 12.33
N ARG A 164 5.42 22.01 13.60
CA ARG A 164 6.26 22.72 14.58
C ARG A 164 7.43 21.88 15.09
N ASP A 165 7.45 20.59 14.78
CA ASP A 165 8.55 19.71 15.14
C ASP A 165 9.83 20.14 14.39
N PRO A 166 10.96 20.38 15.11
CA PRO A 166 12.18 20.86 14.49
C PRO A 166 12.78 19.89 13.45
N ARG A 167 12.52 18.58 13.58
CA ARG A 167 12.97 17.56 12.62
C ARG A 167 12.20 17.70 11.30
N VAL A 168 10.90 17.97 11.37
CA VAL A 168 10.06 18.22 10.17
C VAL A 168 10.44 19.54 9.51
N VAL A 169 10.72 20.59 10.29
CA VAL A 169 11.19 21.87 9.76
C VAL A 169 12.53 21.71 9.00
N LEU A 170 13.45 20.89 9.53
CA LEU A 170 14.71 20.59 8.85
C LEU A 170 14.49 19.80 7.55
N LEU A 171 13.57 18.83 7.55
CA LEU A 171 13.21 18.07 6.37
C LEU A 171 12.60 19.00 5.29
N ALA A 172 11.63 19.84 5.67
CA ALA A 172 11.01 20.81 4.78
C ALA A 172 12.03 21.78 4.16
N ALA A 173 13.07 22.18 4.90
CA ALA A 173 14.15 22.98 4.36
C ALA A 173 14.92 22.24 3.25
N ARG A 174 15.28 20.97 3.46
CA ARG A 174 15.94 20.14 2.43
C ARG A 174 15.06 19.95 1.20
N CYS A 175 13.75 19.77 1.39
CA CYS A 175 12.82 19.65 0.28
C CYS A 175 12.69 20.95 -0.52
N ARG A 176 12.83 22.13 0.12
CA ARG A 176 12.89 23.42 -0.58
C ARG A 176 14.13 23.52 -1.46
N ASP A 177 15.29 23.18 -0.90
CA ASP A 177 16.54 23.16 -1.68
C ASP A 177 16.42 22.21 -2.88
N LEU A 178 15.87 21.01 -2.66
CA LEU A 178 15.63 20.02 -3.72
C LEU A 178 14.61 20.50 -4.77
N ALA A 179 13.53 21.16 -4.34
CA ALA A 179 12.53 21.72 -5.25
C ALA A 179 13.14 22.81 -6.16
N ASP A 180 14.00 23.67 -5.60
CA ASP A 180 14.72 24.69 -6.35
C ASP A 180 15.67 24.07 -7.38
N GLU A 181 16.40 23.00 -7.00
CA GLU A 181 17.31 22.26 -7.89
C GLU A 181 16.58 21.67 -9.12
N ILE A 182 15.39 21.11 -8.94
CA ILE A 182 14.57 20.53 -10.02
C ILE A 182 13.64 21.55 -10.71
N GLY A 183 13.67 22.82 -10.29
CA GLY A 183 12.81 23.88 -10.83
C GLY A 183 11.32 23.75 -10.49
N LEU A 184 10.98 23.02 -9.44
CA LEU A 184 9.61 22.91 -8.93
C LEU A 184 9.24 24.16 -8.14
N GLN A 185 8.19 24.87 -8.56
CA GLN A 185 7.64 25.97 -7.78
C GLN A 185 6.92 25.45 -6.53
N TRP A 186 7.68 25.28 -5.45
CA TRP A 186 7.20 24.73 -4.19
C TRP A 186 6.93 25.82 -3.15
N ASP A 187 6.17 26.83 -3.58
CA ASP A 187 5.71 27.93 -2.72
C ASP A 187 4.31 27.63 -2.16
N THR A 188 4.03 28.14 -0.96
CA THR A 188 2.70 28.12 -0.37
C THR A 188 1.75 29.05 -1.12
N ARG A 189 1.19 28.62 -2.26
CA ARG A 189 0.00 29.25 -2.83
C ARG A 189 -1.23 28.44 -2.48
N ASP A 190 -1.97 29.00 -1.54
CA ASP A 190 -3.37 28.72 -1.20
C ASP A 190 -3.68 27.23 -0.97
N ALA A 191 -3.27 26.72 0.20
CA ALA A 191 -4.01 25.62 0.79
C ALA A 191 -5.44 26.13 1.00
N GLY A 192 -6.34 25.77 0.10
CA GLY A 192 -7.76 26.04 0.22
C GLY A 192 -8.17 25.70 1.65
N VAL A 193 -8.57 26.73 2.39
CA VAL A 193 -9.02 26.67 3.77
C VAL A 193 -9.88 25.42 3.92
N ALA A 194 -9.44 24.46 4.76
CA ALA A 194 -10.25 23.32 5.18
C ALA A 194 -11.63 23.85 5.53
N ARG A 195 -12.61 23.51 4.70
CA ARG A 195 -13.90 24.18 4.79
C ARG A 195 -14.55 23.67 6.06
N ARG A 196 -15.28 24.56 6.72
CA ARG A 196 -15.97 24.32 7.99
C ARG A 196 -16.92 23.10 7.98
N GLU A 197 -17.17 22.53 6.81
CA GLU A 197 -17.84 21.25 6.58
C GLU A 197 -17.02 19.99 6.99
N ASP A 198 -15.71 20.10 7.21
CA ASP A 198 -14.83 18.96 7.59
C ASP A 198 -14.90 18.58 9.09
N TYR A 199 -15.71 19.30 9.87
CA TYR A 199 -16.05 18.93 11.25
C TYR A 199 -17.42 18.24 11.29
N ALA A 200 -17.52 17.08 10.64
CA ALA A 200 -18.59 16.14 10.95
C ALA A 200 -18.23 15.44 12.27
N LEU A 201 -18.71 16.00 13.39
CA LEU A 201 -18.73 15.29 14.67
C LEU A 201 -19.44 13.96 14.44
N ALA A 202 -18.72 12.84 14.53
CA ALA A 202 -19.31 11.52 14.55
C ALA A 202 -20.23 11.44 15.77
N ALA A 203 -21.53 11.63 15.55
CA ALA A 203 -22.53 11.16 16.48
C ALA A 203 -22.32 9.64 16.57
N GLY A 204 -21.97 9.13 17.75
CA GLY A 204 -21.76 7.71 17.96
C GLY A 204 -22.94 6.95 17.36
N ASP A 205 -22.64 6.03 16.44
CA ASP A 205 -23.63 5.09 15.92
C ASP A 205 -24.26 4.41 17.13
N GLY A 206 -25.55 4.70 17.32
CA GLY A 206 -26.40 3.80 18.07
C GLY A 206 -26.26 2.42 17.46
N ASP A 207 -26.18 1.42 18.33
CA ASP A 207 -26.07 0.01 18.00
C ASP A 207 -27.20 -0.39 17.02
N GLU A 208 -26.96 -0.25 15.72
CA GLU A 208 -27.85 -0.73 14.64
C GLU A 208 -27.70 -2.24 14.43
N ARG A 209 -26.93 -2.93 15.29
CA ARG A 209 -26.89 -4.39 15.38
C ARG A 209 -28.24 -4.86 15.91
N GLY A 210 -29.14 -5.18 14.98
CA GLY A 210 -30.49 -5.66 15.29
C GLY A 210 -31.61 -4.68 14.95
N ALA A 211 -31.45 -3.89 13.88
CA ALA A 211 -32.58 -3.19 13.29
C ALA A 211 -33.74 -4.17 13.03
N PRO A 212 -35.00 -3.79 13.33
CA PRO A 212 -36.15 -4.64 13.04
C PRO A 212 -36.16 -5.02 11.55
N GLY A 213 -36.38 -6.31 11.25
CA GLY A 213 -36.32 -6.82 9.88
C GLY A 213 -34.94 -7.30 9.40
N THR A 214 -33.93 -7.39 10.28
CA THR A 214 -32.64 -8.02 9.94
C THR A 214 -32.82 -9.52 9.68
N ILE A 215 -32.48 -9.95 8.46
CA ILE A 215 -32.54 -11.34 8.00
C ILE A 215 -31.24 -12.07 8.35
N ALA A 216 -30.11 -11.43 8.05
CA ALA A 216 -28.78 -11.98 8.27
C ALA A 216 -27.77 -10.84 8.43
N MET A 217 -26.64 -11.14 9.08
CA MET A 217 -25.53 -10.22 9.23
C MET A 217 -24.21 -10.98 9.26
N GLY A 218 -23.13 -10.29 8.95
CA GLY A 218 -21.79 -10.84 9.04
C GLY A 218 -20.73 -9.77 8.81
N THR A 219 -19.49 -10.24 8.70
CA THR A 219 -18.32 -9.40 8.46
C THR A 219 -17.50 -9.94 7.31
N ALA A 220 -16.81 -9.05 6.62
CA ALA A 220 -15.79 -9.37 5.62
C ALA A 220 -14.51 -8.56 5.89
N THR A 221 -13.39 -8.98 5.29
CA THR A 221 -12.16 -8.20 5.26
C THR A 221 -12.01 -7.58 3.87
N VAL A 222 -11.79 -6.27 3.81
CA VAL A 222 -11.36 -5.58 2.59
C VAL A 222 -9.93 -6.01 2.26
N ALA A 223 -9.75 -6.65 1.09
CA ALA A 223 -8.43 -7.01 0.59
C ALA A 223 -7.62 -5.74 0.28
N TRP A 224 -6.43 -5.63 0.86
CA TRP A 224 -5.64 -4.41 0.73
C TRP A 224 -5.19 -4.20 -0.72
N SER A 225 -4.96 -5.28 -1.47
CA SER A 225 -4.50 -5.15 -2.85
C SER A 225 -5.56 -4.71 -3.85
N ASP A 226 -6.83 -4.73 -3.45
CA ASP A 226 -7.95 -4.38 -4.32
C ASP A 226 -8.39 -2.92 -4.21
N VAL A 227 -7.88 -2.19 -3.22
CA VAL A 227 -8.29 -0.82 -2.90
C VAL A 227 -7.08 0.12 -2.88
N PRO A 228 -7.30 1.44 -3.09
CA PRO A 228 -6.25 2.42 -2.84
C PRO A 228 -5.78 2.39 -1.37
N PRO A 229 -4.50 2.69 -1.09
CA PRO A 229 -4.00 2.80 0.27
C PRO A 229 -4.65 3.95 1.03
N GLY A 230 -4.54 3.95 2.36
CA GLY A 230 -4.88 5.12 3.18
C GLY A 230 -6.37 5.41 3.35
N ILE A 231 -7.26 4.46 3.06
CA ILE A 231 -8.72 4.62 3.20
C ILE A 231 -9.24 3.81 4.40
N PHE A 232 -9.19 2.47 4.29
CA PHE A 232 -9.83 1.56 5.25
C PHE A 232 -8.92 1.22 6.44
N ASP A 233 -9.54 0.91 7.58
CA ASP A 233 -8.84 0.31 8.74
C ASP A 233 -8.24 -1.04 8.33
N ALA A 234 -6.97 -1.28 8.66
CA ALA A 234 -6.23 -2.46 8.24
C ALA A 234 -6.57 -3.75 9.01
N ALA A 235 -7.40 -3.69 10.06
CA ALA A 235 -7.78 -4.87 10.82
C ALA A 235 -8.55 -5.90 9.97
N GLU A 236 -8.55 -7.16 10.40
CA GLU A 236 -9.47 -8.15 9.83
C GLU A 236 -10.92 -7.81 10.22
N HIS A 237 -11.88 -8.28 9.43
CA HIS A 237 -13.30 -8.08 9.68
C HIS A 237 -13.65 -6.58 9.79
N ASN A 238 -13.03 -5.76 8.94
CA ASN A 238 -13.20 -4.32 8.88
C ASN A 238 -14.43 -3.89 8.07
N LEU A 239 -15.22 -4.81 7.54
CA LEU A 239 -16.45 -4.52 6.81
C LEU A 239 -17.62 -5.28 7.43
N ASP A 240 -18.60 -4.56 7.96
CA ASP A 240 -19.86 -5.10 8.45
C ASP A 240 -20.90 -5.10 7.31
N TRP A 241 -21.69 -6.17 7.23
CA TRP A 241 -22.83 -6.24 6.32
C TRP A 241 -24.06 -6.80 7.02
N ALA A 242 -25.25 -6.31 6.62
CA ALA A 242 -26.53 -6.78 7.12
C ALA A 242 -27.57 -6.79 6.00
N VAL A 243 -28.24 -7.92 5.82
CA VAL A 243 -29.40 -8.04 4.95
C VAL A 243 -30.64 -7.71 5.75
N VAL A 244 -31.39 -6.70 5.30
CA VAL A 244 -32.55 -6.15 6.01
C VAL A 244 -33.75 -6.14 5.07
N SER A 245 -34.89 -6.60 5.59
CA SER A 245 -36.19 -6.40 4.97
C SER A 245 -36.85 -5.17 5.56
N ASP A 246 -37.16 -4.19 4.70
CA ASP A 246 -38.06 -3.08 5.02
C ASP A 246 -39.34 -3.24 4.18
N GLY A 247 -40.31 -3.95 4.75
CA GLY A 247 -41.57 -4.30 4.08
C GLY A 247 -41.35 -5.12 2.81
N ALA A 248 -41.68 -4.54 1.64
CA ALA A 248 -41.64 -5.24 0.35
C ALA A 248 -40.24 -5.33 -0.27
N THR A 249 -39.23 -4.65 0.29
CA THR A 249 -37.88 -4.56 -0.28
C THR A 249 -36.85 -5.21 0.62
N VAL A 250 -36.02 -6.07 0.03
CA VAL A 250 -34.82 -6.62 0.67
C VAL A 250 -33.61 -5.81 0.22
N THR A 251 -32.90 -5.23 1.18
CA THR A 251 -31.67 -4.47 0.95
C THR A 251 -30.52 -5.08 1.74
N VAL A 252 -29.31 -4.76 1.33
CA VAL A 252 -28.10 -5.00 2.11
C VAL A 252 -27.47 -3.68 2.48
N ARG A 253 -27.19 -3.51 3.77
CA ARG A 253 -26.44 -2.40 4.34
C ARG A 253 -25.00 -2.88 4.51
N LEU A 254 -24.05 -2.16 3.92
CA LEU A 254 -22.62 -2.45 4.08
C LEU A 254 -21.93 -1.21 4.66
N ARG A 255 -20.99 -1.43 5.58
CA ARG A 255 -20.20 -0.37 6.20
C ARG A 255 -18.77 -0.88 6.45
N ALA A 256 -17.81 -0.26 5.79
CA ALA A 256 -16.40 -0.48 6.03
C ALA A 256 -15.87 0.51 7.08
N ALA A 257 -14.96 0.06 7.92
CA ALA A 257 -14.23 0.92 8.85
C ALA A 257 -13.21 1.75 8.08
N ILE A 258 -13.25 3.07 8.28
CA ILE A 258 -12.34 4.06 7.68
C ILE A 258 -11.33 4.48 8.74
N CYS A 259 -10.05 4.56 8.38
CA CYS A 259 -8.97 4.93 9.31
C CYS A 259 -8.03 6.00 8.74
N GLY A 260 -7.97 6.18 7.42
CA GLY A 260 -7.03 7.11 6.81
C GLY A 260 -7.67 8.38 6.24
N PRO A 261 -6.84 9.31 5.75
CA PRO A 261 -7.29 10.62 5.28
C PRO A 261 -7.96 10.57 3.89
N ASP A 262 -7.80 9.47 3.15
CA ASP A 262 -8.32 9.34 1.80
C ASP A 262 -9.78 8.87 1.79
N SER A 263 -10.53 9.26 0.74
CA SER A 263 -11.97 9.00 0.67
C SER A 263 -12.32 7.67 0.02
N ALA A 264 -13.29 6.94 0.60
CA ALA A 264 -13.88 5.74 -0.01
C ALA A 264 -14.88 6.04 -1.13
N LEU A 265 -15.17 7.31 -1.40
CA LEU A 265 -16.20 7.74 -2.33
C LEU A 265 -16.00 7.14 -3.73
N GLY A 266 -17.03 6.45 -4.23
CA GLY A 266 -17.04 5.90 -5.58
C GLY A 266 -16.34 4.56 -5.72
N LEU A 267 -15.77 4.00 -4.64
CA LEU A 267 -15.18 2.66 -4.69
C LEU A 267 -16.26 1.60 -4.92
N PRO A 268 -16.10 0.73 -5.92
CA PRO A 268 -17.08 -0.31 -6.21
C PRO A 268 -17.13 -1.33 -5.08
N ILE A 269 -18.32 -1.80 -4.76
CA ILE A 269 -18.57 -2.84 -3.77
C ILE A 269 -19.60 -3.82 -4.31
N THR A 270 -19.33 -5.10 -4.12
CA THR A 270 -20.22 -6.19 -4.50
C THR A 270 -20.41 -7.13 -3.33
N LEU A 271 -21.65 -7.54 -3.10
CA LEU A 271 -21.99 -8.70 -2.29
C LEU A 271 -22.56 -9.78 -3.19
N HIS A 272 -22.10 -11.01 -3.01
CA HIS A 272 -22.58 -12.19 -3.71
C HIS A 272 -22.97 -13.29 -2.72
N CYS A 273 -24.13 -13.92 -2.93
CA CYS A 273 -24.58 -15.05 -2.13
C CYS A 273 -25.40 -16.00 -3.01
N GLY A 274 -24.74 -16.98 -3.64
CA GLY A 274 -25.38 -17.94 -4.53
C GLY A 274 -26.04 -17.28 -5.74
N ILE A 275 -27.37 -17.20 -5.76
CA ILE A 275 -28.12 -16.55 -6.85
C ILE A 275 -28.33 -15.04 -6.63
N PHE A 276 -27.98 -14.55 -5.45
CA PHE A 276 -28.22 -13.17 -5.04
C PHE A 276 -26.97 -12.32 -5.22
N ARG A 277 -27.18 -11.06 -5.64
CA ARG A 277 -26.12 -10.08 -5.75
C ARG A 277 -26.59 -8.68 -5.36
N ALA A 278 -25.69 -7.88 -4.82
CA ALA A 278 -25.86 -6.44 -4.65
C ALA A 278 -24.60 -5.75 -5.16
N ILE A 279 -24.75 -4.74 -6.02
CA ILE A 279 -23.63 -4.04 -6.65
C ILE A 279 -23.87 -2.54 -6.51
N GLY A 280 -22.85 -1.81 -6.10
CA GLY A 280 -22.90 -0.36 -6.02
C GLY A 280 -21.55 0.25 -5.72
N VAL A 281 -21.56 1.44 -5.13
CA VAL A 281 -20.35 2.19 -4.76
C VAL A 281 -20.48 2.70 -3.33
N LEU A 282 -19.35 2.77 -2.63
CA LEU A 282 -19.27 3.35 -1.29
C LEU A 282 -19.42 4.89 -1.35
N ASN A 283 -20.01 5.45 -0.30
CA ASN A 283 -19.95 6.89 -0.03
C ASN A 283 -18.61 7.26 0.67
N ALA A 284 -18.43 8.54 1.00
CA ALA A 284 -17.22 9.02 1.65
C ALA A 284 -16.99 8.38 3.03
N GLU A 285 -18.06 8.01 3.71
CA GLU A 285 -18.05 7.36 5.03
C GLU A 285 -17.84 5.83 4.96
N GLY A 286 -17.58 5.27 3.78
CA GLY A 286 -17.36 3.83 3.60
C GLY A 286 -18.63 2.99 3.75
N ALA A 287 -19.81 3.58 3.57
CA ALA A 287 -21.10 2.91 3.70
C ALA A 287 -21.90 2.91 2.39
N VAL A 288 -22.79 1.92 2.24
CA VAL A 288 -23.77 1.87 1.16
C VAL A 288 -24.98 1.02 1.56
N THR A 289 -26.16 1.35 1.03
CA THR A 289 -27.36 0.49 1.09
C THR A 289 -27.79 0.14 -0.33
N LEU A 290 -27.89 -1.16 -0.62
CA LEU A 290 -28.12 -1.66 -1.98
C LEU A 290 -29.31 -2.61 -2.01
N PRO A 291 -30.13 -2.60 -3.08
CA PRO A 291 -31.14 -3.62 -3.28
C PRO A 291 -30.47 -4.98 -3.54
N VAL A 292 -31.02 -6.05 -2.96
CA VAL A 292 -30.60 -7.42 -3.29
C VAL A 292 -31.31 -7.85 -4.57
N LEU A 293 -30.55 -8.29 -5.56
CA LEU A 293 -31.04 -8.68 -6.88
C LEU A 293 -30.84 -10.18 -7.11
N ASP A 294 -31.80 -10.81 -7.80
CA ASP A 294 -31.70 -12.18 -8.30
C ASP A 294 -30.82 -12.28 -9.58
N THR A 295 -30.67 -13.48 -10.13
CA THR A 295 -29.92 -13.70 -11.38
C THR A 295 -30.45 -12.88 -12.56
N ASN A 296 -31.75 -12.60 -12.60
CA ASN A 296 -32.41 -11.80 -13.63
C ASN A 296 -32.30 -10.28 -13.39
N GLY A 297 -31.66 -9.84 -12.32
CA GLY A 297 -31.55 -8.43 -11.94
C GLY A 297 -32.83 -7.86 -11.33
N ARG A 298 -33.73 -8.71 -10.83
CA ARG A 298 -34.98 -8.30 -10.17
C ARG A 298 -34.80 -8.22 -8.66
N PRO A 299 -35.44 -7.26 -7.97
CA PRO A 299 -35.43 -7.20 -6.51
C PRO A 299 -35.95 -8.50 -5.89
N VAL A 300 -35.23 -8.99 -4.88
CA VAL A 300 -35.56 -10.22 -4.15
C VAL A 300 -36.70 -9.98 -3.17
N GLY A 301 -37.62 -10.94 -3.09
CA GLY A 301 -38.69 -10.93 -2.10
C GLY A 301 -38.23 -11.45 -0.73
N GLU A 302 -38.88 -11.00 0.33
CA GLU A 302 -38.52 -11.33 1.72
C GLU A 302 -38.38 -12.86 1.97
N MET A 303 -39.37 -13.66 1.54
CA MET A 303 -39.31 -15.12 1.72
C MET A 303 -38.11 -15.79 1.01
N GLN A 304 -37.68 -15.26 -0.13
CA GLN A 304 -36.51 -15.78 -0.84
C GLN A 304 -35.23 -15.47 -0.08
N ALA A 305 -35.14 -14.27 0.50
CA ALA A 305 -34.01 -13.85 1.31
C ALA A 305 -33.93 -14.64 2.64
N TRP A 306 -35.05 -14.96 3.30
CA TRP A 306 -35.05 -15.79 4.51
C TRP A 306 -34.63 -17.24 4.26
N ASN A 307 -34.91 -17.78 3.08
CA ASN A 307 -34.53 -19.15 2.70
C ASN A 307 -33.08 -19.26 2.19
N ALA A 308 -32.37 -18.14 2.10
CA ALA A 308 -31.00 -18.11 1.62
C ALA A 308 -30.00 -18.45 2.75
N ASP A 309 -28.94 -19.17 2.41
CA ASP A 309 -27.81 -19.37 3.31
C ASP A 309 -26.83 -18.20 3.20
N TRP A 310 -27.03 -17.16 4.00
CA TRP A 310 -26.16 -15.99 4.00
C TRP A 310 -24.79 -16.23 4.64
N SER A 311 -24.53 -17.41 5.23
CA SER A 311 -23.22 -17.70 5.82
C SER A 311 -22.11 -17.86 4.77
N VAL A 312 -22.48 -18.12 3.51
CA VAL A 312 -21.59 -18.18 2.34
C VAL A 312 -21.52 -16.87 1.56
N ALA A 313 -22.02 -15.77 2.13
CA ALA A 313 -21.96 -14.46 1.48
C ALA A 313 -20.51 -13.98 1.36
N GLU A 314 -20.13 -13.58 0.15
CA GLU A 314 -18.84 -13.01 -0.17
C GLU A 314 -19.00 -11.52 -0.48
N VAL A 315 -18.17 -10.68 0.13
CA VAL A 315 -18.14 -9.24 -0.13
C VAL A 315 -16.78 -8.87 -0.69
N SER A 316 -16.78 -8.11 -1.79
CA SER A 316 -15.58 -7.57 -2.41
C SER A 316 -15.69 -6.06 -2.57
N VAL A 317 -14.59 -5.36 -2.35
CA VAL A 317 -14.45 -3.91 -2.53
C VAL A 317 -13.30 -3.67 -3.50
N GLY A 318 -13.47 -2.76 -4.45
CA GLY A 318 -12.43 -2.40 -5.40
C GLY A 318 -12.28 -3.40 -6.55
N ALA A 319 -11.05 -3.78 -6.87
CA ALA A 319 -10.73 -4.51 -8.10
C ALA A 319 -11.20 -5.98 -8.13
N GLY A 320 -11.45 -6.61 -6.97
CA GLY A 320 -11.88 -8.00 -6.87
C GLY A 320 -10.84 -9.02 -7.36
N ARG A 321 -9.55 -8.71 -7.20
CA ARG A 321 -8.39 -9.52 -7.61
C ARG A 321 -7.38 -9.66 -6.47
N ALA A 322 -7.89 -9.81 -5.25
CA ALA A 322 -7.11 -9.92 -4.03
C ALA A 322 -5.92 -10.88 -4.18
N ALA A 323 -4.71 -10.36 -3.97
CA ALA A 323 -3.46 -11.11 -3.96
C ALA A 323 -2.97 -11.36 -2.53
N ASP A 324 -3.50 -10.62 -1.55
CA ASP A 324 -3.10 -10.69 -0.16
C ASP A 324 -3.90 -11.72 0.66
N SER A 325 -3.19 -12.55 1.41
CA SER A 325 -3.77 -13.51 2.36
C SER A 325 -3.90 -12.92 3.77
N SER A 326 -4.77 -13.50 4.59
CA SER A 326 -4.89 -13.14 6.01
C SER A 326 -3.56 -13.32 6.77
N GLU A 327 -2.80 -14.37 6.45
CA GLU A 327 -1.46 -14.60 7.00
C GLU A 327 -0.49 -13.48 6.63
N SER A 328 -0.47 -13.06 5.37
CA SER A 328 0.39 -11.97 4.91
C SER A 328 0.02 -10.64 5.58
N ARG A 329 -1.27 -10.34 5.72
CA ARG A 329 -1.75 -9.13 6.43
C ARG A 329 -1.40 -9.17 7.92
N ASP A 330 -1.51 -10.32 8.59
CA ASP A 330 -1.13 -10.47 10.00
C ASP A 330 0.36 -10.22 10.22
N ARG A 331 1.20 -10.77 9.34
CA ARG A 331 2.66 -10.51 9.36
C ARG A 331 2.97 -9.02 9.17
N VAL A 332 2.32 -8.34 8.23
CA VAL A 332 2.51 -6.91 8.02
C VAL A 332 2.04 -6.08 9.23
N ARG A 333 0.87 -6.39 9.81
CA ARG A 333 0.41 -5.71 11.03
C ARG A 333 1.36 -5.91 12.21
N ARG A 334 1.91 -7.12 12.36
CA ARG A 334 2.92 -7.41 13.39
C ARG A 334 4.20 -6.60 13.17
N PHE A 335 4.70 -6.60 11.94
CA PHE A 335 5.86 -5.81 11.53
C PHE A 335 5.67 -4.31 11.85
N ALA A 336 4.52 -3.73 11.51
CA ALA A 336 4.22 -2.33 11.79
C ALA A 336 4.17 -2.03 13.30
N ARG A 337 3.51 -2.88 14.09
CA ARG A 337 3.46 -2.75 15.56
C ARG A 337 4.86 -2.83 16.19
N ASP A 338 5.68 -3.79 15.77
CA ASP A 338 7.04 -3.94 16.29
C ASP A 338 7.89 -2.70 15.99
N ARG A 339 7.72 -2.09 14.82
CA ARG A 339 8.42 -0.85 14.43
C ARG A 339 7.94 0.38 15.20
N LEU A 340 6.64 0.52 15.47
CA LEU A 340 6.15 1.62 16.31
C LEU A 340 6.55 1.45 17.78
N ALA A 341 6.53 0.22 18.30
CA ALA A 341 6.89 -0.06 19.69
C ALA A 341 8.38 0.13 19.97
N ALA A 342 9.25 -0.20 19.01
CA ALA A 342 10.69 -0.03 19.10
C ALA A 342 11.27 0.44 17.75
N PRO A 343 11.18 1.76 17.45
CA PRO A 343 11.63 2.29 16.16
C PRO A 343 13.09 1.91 15.87
N PRO A 344 13.36 1.20 14.76
CA PRO A 344 14.72 0.81 14.40
C PRO A 344 15.55 2.00 13.92
N ALA A 345 16.86 1.81 13.78
CA ALA A 345 17.77 2.86 13.30
C ALA A 345 17.46 3.34 11.86
N ASP A 346 16.75 2.53 11.06
CA ASP A 346 16.28 2.87 9.72
C ASP A 346 14.83 3.39 9.69
N ALA A 347 14.24 3.69 10.85
CA ALA A 347 12.90 4.28 10.93
C ALA A 347 12.83 5.64 10.20
N PHE A 348 11.71 5.84 9.54
CA PHE A 348 11.31 7.12 8.97
C PHE A 348 10.88 8.07 10.09
N LEU A 349 11.11 9.37 9.90
CA LEU A 349 10.60 10.41 10.79
C LEU A 349 9.07 10.30 10.94
N ALA A 350 8.35 9.95 9.88
CA ALA A 350 6.91 9.70 9.97
C ALA A 350 6.56 8.59 10.98
N GLU A 351 7.36 7.51 11.05
CA GLU A 351 7.19 6.43 12.03
C GLU A 351 7.51 6.91 13.45
N LEU A 352 8.57 7.71 13.61
CA LEU A 352 8.96 8.27 14.91
C LEU A 352 7.86 9.17 15.47
N LEU A 353 7.31 10.06 14.63
CA LEU A 353 6.21 10.96 15.03
C LEU A 353 4.94 10.19 15.38
N ALA A 354 4.62 9.13 14.64
CA ALA A 354 3.50 8.25 14.96
C ALA A 354 3.70 7.55 16.31
N ALA A 355 4.87 6.94 16.54
CA ALA A 355 5.20 6.27 17.80
C ALA A 355 5.21 7.22 19.01
N GLU A 356 5.61 8.49 18.82
CA GLU A 356 5.60 9.52 19.87
C GLU A 356 4.19 10.06 20.15
N SER A 357 3.27 10.01 19.19
CA SER A 357 1.89 10.50 19.33
C SER A 357 0.97 9.52 20.06
N ASP A 358 1.38 8.26 20.20
CA ASP A 358 0.67 7.22 20.94
C ASP A 358 0.84 7.34 22.48
N TYR A 359 1.65 8.29 22.96
CA TYR A 359 1.92 8.57 24.39
C TYR A 359 1.34 9.90 24.89
#